data_AF-A0A9E3BAE6-F1
#
_entry.id   AF-A0A9E3BAE6-F1
#
_cell.length_a   1.000
_cell.length_b   1.000
_cell.length_c   1.000
_cell.angle_alpha   90.00
_cell.angle_beta   90.00
_cell.angle_gamma   90.00
#
_symmetry.space_group_name_H-M   'P 1'
#
loop_
_entity.id
_entity.type
_entity.pdbx_description
1 polymer ?
#
loop_
_entity_poly.entity_id
_entity_poly.type
_entity_poly.pdbx_seq_one_letter_code
_entity_poly.pdbx_strand_id
1 'polypeptide(L)'
;MLDILELNYGRYNGGQTVPAGSYLNPRTLCILQSTSDTTLPQDGTFCRVDPSGTQTFANIATNLNTLLGTSYTAASFHACSGGDNVQFPGSMADDA
;
A
#
# COMPACT_ATOMS: atom_id res chain seq x y z
N MET A 1 -1.65 7.88 -14.17
CA MET A 1 -2.36 7.03 -13.19
C MET A 1 -2.00 7.44 -11.76
N LEU A 2 -0.71 7.52 -11.41
CA LEU A 2 -0.25 7.98 -10.10
C LEU A 2 -0.76 9.40 -9.78
N ASP A 3 -0.66 10.35 -10.72
CA ASP A 3 -1.07 11.75 -10.49
C ASP A 3 -2.55 11.91 -10.10
N ILE A 4 -3.46 11.15 -10.73
CA ILE A 4 -4.90 11.17 -10.40
C ILE A 4 -5.14 10.57 -9.01
N LEU A 5 -4.41 9.52 -8.65
CA LEU A 5 -4.51 8.89 -7.33
C LEU A 5 -3.97 9.82 -6.24
N GLU A 6 -2.82 10.46 -6.48
CA GLU A 6 -2.24 11.42 -5.54
C GLU A 6 -3.16 12.63 -5.33
N LEU A 7 -3.83 13.11 -6.38
CA LEU A 7 -4.80 14.21 -6.29
C LEU A 7 -6.05 13.85 -5.47
N ASN A 8 -6.54 12.60 -5.57
CA ASN A 8 -7.78 12.17 -4.91
C ASN A 8 -7.57 11.58 -3.52
N TYR A 9 -6.49 10.83 -3.31
CA TYR A 9 -6.24 10.03 -2.11
C TYR A 9 -5.02 10.50 -1.30
N GLY A 10 -4.29 11.50 -1.79
CA GLY A 10 -3.03 11.92 -1.22
C GLY A 10 -1.89 10.93 -1.50
N ARG A 11 -0.69 11.37 -1.15
CA ARG A 11 0.56 10.64 -1.34
C ARG A 11 1.25 10.42 0.00
N TYR A 12 1.71 9.20 0.22
CA TYR A 12 2.53 8.81 1.36
C TYR A 12 3.80 8.12 0.85
N ASN A 13 4.95 8.49 1.42
CA ASN A 13 6.21 7.86 1.05
C ASN A 13 6.43 6.59 1.88
N GLY A 14 7.15 5.61 1.32
CA GLY A 14 7.57 4.44 2.06
C GLY A 14 8.39 4.80 3.31
N GLY A 15 8.24 3.98 4.36
CA GLY A 15 8.84 4.24 5.69
C GLY A 15 8.14 5.33 6.52
N GLN A 16 7.11 6.00 5.98
CA GLN A 16 6.32 6.95 6.75
C GLN A 16 5.32 6.23 7.67
N THR A 17 5.17 6.73 8.90
CA THR A 17 4.05 6.35 9.78
C THR A 17 2.76 7.01 9.31
N VAL A 18 1.74 6.19 9.07
CA VAL A 18 0.44 6.60 8.54
C VAL A 18 -0.67 6.09 9.43
N PRO A 19 -1.85 6.75 9.47
CA PRO A 19 -2.96 6.30 10.29
C PRO A 19 -3.56 4.97 9.79
N ALA A 20 -4.48 4.38 10.55
CA ALA A 20 -5.26 3.24 10.10
C ALA A 20 -5.87 3.44 8.70
N GLY A 21 -5.89 2.42 7.85
CA GLY A 21 -6.44 2.51 6.50
C GLY A 21 -5.94 1.44 5.54
N SER A 22 -6.37 1.56 4.29
CA SER A 22 -5.93 0.75 3.16
C SER A 22 -5.07 1.59 2.22
N TYR A 23 -3.84 1.16 2.00
CA TYR A 23 -2.81 1.88 1.27
C TYR A 23 -2.39 1.09 0.05
N LEU A 24 -2.64 1.63 -1.14
CA LEU A 24 -2.26 1.05 -2.42
C LEU A 24 -0.90 1.59 -2.86
N ASN A 25 0.03 0.72 -3.23
CA ASN A 25 1.16 1.10 -4.07
C ASN A 25 0.76 0.91 -5.54
N PRO A 26 0.53 1.97 -6.32
CA PRO A 26 0.06 1.84 -7.70
C PRO A 26 1.11 1.31 -8.68
N ARG A 27 2.39 1.18 -8.27
CA ARG A 27 3.44 0.56 -9.08
C ARG A 27 3.38 -0.97 -8.99
N THR A 28 3.19 -1.50 -7.79
CA THR A 28 3.24 -2.96 -7.54
C THR A 28 1.86 -3.58 -7.35
N LEU A 29 0.82 -2.75 -7.19
CA LEU A 29 -0.53 -3.17 -6.81
C LEU A 29 -0.59 -3.90 -5.47
N CYS A 30 0.38 -3.64 -4.59
CA CYS A 30 0.32 -4.12 -3.23
C CYS A 30 -0.63 -3.24 -2.40
N ILE A 31 -1.37 -3.87 -1.47
CA ILE A 31 -2.25 -3.18 -0.55
C ILE A 31 -1.81 -3.52 0.88
N LEU A 32 -1.41 -2.50 1.64
CA LEU A 32 -1.23 -2.58 3.08
C LEU A 32 -2.54 -2.16 3.75
N GLN A 33 -3.05 -2.97 4.67
CA GLN A 33 -4.22 -2.61 5.45
C GLN A 33 -3.92 -2.73 6.94
N SER A 34 -4.30 -1.70 7.70
CA SER A 34 -4.07 -1.67 9.14
C SER A 34 -5.22 -0.98 9.87
N THR A 35 -5.67 -1.56 10.97
CA THR A 35 -6.70 -0.99 11.86
C THR A 35 -6.13 -0.02 12.89
N SER A 36 -4.80 0.11 12.94
CA SER A 36 -4.07 1.09 13.74
C SER A 36 -3.06 1.85 12.88
N ASP A 37 -2.47 2.90 13.45
CA ASP A 37 -1.32 3.56 12.84
C ASP A 37 -0.21 2.53 12.57
N THR A 38 0.42 2.65 11.40
CA THR A 38 1.43 1.69 10.94
C THR A 38 2.49 2.37 10.08
N THR A 39 3.64 1.75 9.95
CA THR A 39 4.70 2.22 9.05
C THR A 39 4.53 1.58 7.68
N LEU A 40 4.54 2.39 6.63
CA LEU A 40 4.50 1.88 5.25
C LEU A 40 5.79 1.12 4.90
N PRO A 41 5.71 0.09 4.03
CA PRO A 41 6.91 -0.54 3.47
C PRO A 41 7.90 0.48 2.91
N GLN A 42 9.19 0.26 3.15
CA GLN A 42 10.27 1.23 2.93
C GLN A 42 10.33 1.71 1.47
N ASP A 43 10.15 0.79 0.53
CA ASP A 43 10.29 1.06 -0.89
C ASP A 43 8.93 1.25 -1.55
N GLY A 44 8.53 2.50 -1.71
CA GLY A 44 7.36 2.80 -2.51
C GLY A 44 6.75 4.18 -2.32
N THR A 45 5.70 4.40 -3.09
CA THR A 45 4.78 5.51 -2.92
C THR A 45 3.40 4.90 -2.79
N PHE A 46 2.67 5.33 -1.77
CA PHE A 46 1.38 4.78 -1.40
C PHE A 46 0.31 5.85 -1.45
N CYS A 47 -0.92 5.44 -1.78
CA CYS A 47 -2.12 6.26 -1.71
C CYS A 47 -3.10 5.61 -0.73
N ARG A 48 -3.69 6.40 0.17
CA ARG A 48 -4.70 5.90 1.11
C ARG A 48 -6.05 5.81 0.40
N VAL A 49 -6.31 4.68 -0.23
CA VAL A 49 -7.51 4.45 -1.07
C VAL A 49 -8.78 4.24 -0.24
N ASP A 50 -8.65 3.91 1.04
CA ASP A 50 -9.78 3.81 1.97
C ASP A 50 -9.31 4.11 3.41
N PRO A 51 -10.07 4.86 4.23
CA PRO A 51 -9.74 5.07 5.63
C PRO A 51 -9.91 3.82 6.51
N SER A 52 -10.64 2.81 6.05
CA SER A 52 -10.80 1.52 6.73
C SER A 52 -9.59 0.62 6.50
N GLY A 53 -9.10 0.01 7.58
CA GLY A 53 -8.06 -1.02 7.58
C GLY A 53 -8.57 -2.44 7.28
N THR A 54 -9.86 -2.61 6.97
CA THR A 54 -10.48 -3.93 6.76
C THR A 54 -11.26 -4.01 5.44
N GLN A 55 -11.00 -3.09 4.52
CA GLN A 55 -11.72 -3.03 3.25
C GLN A 55 -11.41 -4.25 2.37
N THR A 56 -12.38 -4.77 1.63
CA THR A 56 -12.10 -5.90 0.73
C THR A 56 -11.38 -5.42 -0.53
N PHE A 57 -10.50 -6.26 -1.09
CA PHE A 57 -9.83 -5.94 -2.36
C PHE A 57 -10.81 -5.76 -3.52
N ALA A 58 -11.95 -6.46 -3.49
CA ALA A 58 -13.01 -6.28 -4.47
C ALA A 58 -13.62 -4.87 -4.41
N ASN A 59 -13.88 -4.34 -3.21
CA ASN A 59 -14.40 -2.98 -3.06
C ASN A 59 -13.36 -1.93 -3.48
N ILE A 60 -12.09 -2.13 -3.10
CA ILE A 60 -10.99 -1.27 -3.55
C ILE A 60 -10.92 -1.28 -5.09
N ALA A 61 -11.01 -2.45 -5.73
CA ALA A 61 -11.05 -2.56 -7.19
C ALA A 61 -12.19 -1.75 -7.80
N THR A 62 -13.40 -1.88 -7.27
CA THR A 62 -14.58 -1.13 -7.73
C THR A 62 -14.37 0.39 -7.66
N ASN A 63 -13.82 0.88 -6.55
CA ASN A 63 -13.54 2.31 -6.36
C ASN A 63 -12.47 2.80 -7.34
N LEU A 64 -11.37 2.05 -7.49
CA LEU A 64 -10.30 2.39 -8.42
C LEU A 64 -10.76 2.35 -9.87
N ASN A 65 -11.58 1.37 -10.26
CA ASN A 65 -12.13 1.29 -11.61
C ASN A 65 -13.05 2.46 -11.93
N THR A 66 -13.84 2.91 -10.95
CA THR A 66 -14.69 4.09 -11.09
C THR A 66 -13.87 5.36 -11.30
N LEU A 67 -12.77 5.52 -10.55
CA LEU A 67 -11.91 6.70 -10.63
C LEU A 67 -11.01 6.70 -11.88
N LEU A 68 -10.43 5.55 -12.22
CA LEU A 68 -9.36 5.44 -13.21
C LEU A 68 -9.81 4.90 -14.56
N GLY A 69 -11.06 4.42 -14.68
CA GLY A 69 -11.54 3.74 -15.89
C GLY A 69 -10.85 2.39 -16.15
N THR A 70 -10.35 1.74 -15.09
CA THR A 70 -9.64 0.46 -15.16
C THR A 70 -10.60 -0.73 -15.04
N SER A 71 -10.07 -1.95 -15.13
CA SER A 71 -10.82 -3.21 -14.96
C SER A 71 -10.15 -4.14 -13.95
N TYR A 72 -9.62 -3.58 -12.87
CA TYR A 72 -9.04 -4.36 -11.79
C TYR A 72 -10.09 -5.25 -11.12
N THR A 73 -9.63 -6.38 -10.61
CA THR A 73 -10.40 -7.30 -9.79
C THR A 73 -9.67 -7.50 -8.45
N ALA A 74 -10.28 -8.21 -7.50
CA ALA A 74 -9.59 -8.57 -6.27
C ALA A 74 -8.26 -9.31 -6.52
N ALA A 75 -8.19 -10.10 -7.59
CA ALA A 75 -6.98 -10.86 -7.98
C ALA A 75 -5.89 -9.98 -8.62
N SER A 76 -6.18 -8.73 -8.96
CA SER A 76 -5.18 -7.78 -9.46
C SER A 76 -4.24 -7.28 -8.35
N PHE A 77 -4.62 -7.47 -7.08
CA PHE A 77 -3.90 -6.97 -5.92
C PHE A 77 -3.33 -8.11 -5.08
N HIS A 78 -2.32 -7.79 -4.29
CA HIS A 78 -1.79 -8.67 -3.26
C HIS A 78 -1.59 -7.90 -1.96
N ALA A 79 -1.74 -8.57 -0.83
CA ALA A 79 -1.46 -7.97 0.47
C ALA A 79 0.05 -7.81 0.64
N CYS A 80 0.48 -6.66 1.16
CA CYS A 80 1.83 -6.50 1.68
C CYS A 80 1.80 -6.35 3.20
N SER A 81 2.84 -6.81 3.87
CA SER A 81 3.06 -6.63 5.31
C SER A 81 4.07 -5.51 5.54
N GLY A 82 3.92 -4.79 6.65
CA GLY A 82 4.88 -3.77 7.07
C GLY A 82 6.24 -4.40 7.35
N GLY A 83 7.28 -3.81 6.76
CA GLY A 83 8.68 -4.24 6.90
C GLY A 83 9.24 -4.83 5.61
N ASP A 84 9.87 -3.97 4.80
CA ASP A 84 11.05 -4.42 4.07
C ASP A 84 12.25 -3.72 4.71
N ASN A 85 12.72 -4.30 5.81
CA ASN A 85 14.11 -4.12 6.16
C ASN A 85 14.84 -5.18 5.36
N VAL A 86 15.23 -4.85 4.12
CA VAL A 86 16.28 -5.57 3.42
C VAL A 86 17.38 -5.77 4.46
N GLN A 87 17.69 -7.03 4.83
CA GLN A 87 18.87 -7.29 5.64
C GLN A 87 20.03 -6.61 4.94
N PHE A 88 20.59 -5.57 5.55
CA PHE A 88 21.89 -5.07 5.12
C PHE A 88 22.85 -6.27 5.17
N PRO A 89 23.54 -6.61 4.06
CA PRO A 89 24.61 -7.59 4.13
C PRO A 89 25.58 -7.14 5.22
N GLY A 90 25.74 -7.96 6.27
CA GLY A 90 26.59 -7.63 7.42
C GLY A 90 25.87 -7.20 8.71
N SER A 91 24.55 -7.33 8.81
CA SER A 91 23.90 -7.36 10.14
C SER A 91 24.27 -8.66 10.86
N MET A 92 24.66 -8.57 12.14
CA MET A 92 25.28 -9.64 12.94
C MET A 92 24.40 -10.88 13.23
N ALA A 93 23.37 -11.13 12.41
CA ALA A 93 22.62 -12.38 12.38
C ALA A 93 23.24 -13.43 11.43
N ASP A 94 24.25 -13.04 10.61
CA ASP A 94 24.94 -13.92 9.66
C ASP A 94 26.33 -14.41 10.13
N ASP A 95 26.75 -14.12 11.36
CA ASP A 95 27.94 -14.73 11.95
C ASP A 95 27.54 -16.02 12.70
N ALA A 96 27.49 -17.12 11.94
CA ALA A 96 27.48 -18.49 12.47
C ALA A 96 28.91 -19.01 12.72
#